data_AF-A0A2V7RRN1-F1
#
_entry.id   AF-A0A2V7RRN1-F1
#
_cell.length_a   1.000
_cell.length_b   1.000
_cell.length_c   1.000
_cell.angle_alpha   90.00
_cell.angle_beta   90.00
_cell.angle_gamma   90.00
#
_symmetry.space_group_name_H-M   'P 1'
#
loop_
_entity.id
_entity.type
_entity.pdbx_description
1 polymer ?
#
loop_
_entity_poly.entity_id
_entity_poly.type
_entity_poly.pdbx_seq_one_letter_code
_entity_poly.pdbx_strand_id
1 'polypeptide(L)'
;MEDVPFARLDTPLVDGAAQFAIYAGPKDREVLARAGQHLDRALDFGLFWFVAIPLLHALRALDRVTRNYGVAIIVLTTLVKVATIPLTRTTFRNMREMQKIQPQMAKLRER
;
A
#
# COMPACT_ATOMS: atom_id res chain seq x y z
N MET A 1 -2.47 2.66 36.25
CA MET A 1 -1.06 2.33 36.51
C MET A 1 -0.94 0.85 36.23
N GLU A 2 -0.72 0.49 34.97
CA GLU A 2 -0.50 -0.88 34.49
C GLU A 2 0.61 -0.82 33.44
N ASP A 3 1.63 -1.64 33.64
CA ASP A 3 2.90 -1.66 32.95
C ASP A 3 2.77 -1.76 31.43
N VAL A 4 3.18 -0.70 30.75
CA VAL A 4 3.40 -0.68 29.32
C VAL A 4 4.91 -0.85 29.08
N PRO A 5 5.35 -1.90 28.35
CA PRO A 5 6.76 -2.21 28.18
C PRO A 5 7.32 -1.38 27.02
N PHE A 6 7.42 -0.06 27.20
CA PHE A 6 8.22 0.77 26.32
C PHE A 6 9.40 1.34 27.11
N ALA A 7 10.61 0.95 26.73
CA ALA A 7 11.81 1.66 27.14
C ALA A 7 12.14 2.67 26.03
N ARG A 8 11.88 3.96 26.27
CA ARG A 8 12.48 5.03 25.45
C ARG A 8 13.93 5.20 25.89
N LEU A 9 14.86 5.21 24.93
CA LEU A 9 16.28 5.46 25.17
C LEU A 9 16.78 6.51 24.18
N ASP A 10 16.27 7.74 24.32
CA ASP A 10 16.93 8.96 23.90
C ASP A 10 17.72 9.52 25.10
N THR A 11 18.76 8.80 25.52
CA THR A 11 19.76 9.29 26.48
C THR A 11 21.14 9.33 25.83
N PRO A 12 21.89 10.44 25.97
CA PRO A 12 23.21 10.56 25.38
C PRO A 12 24.18 9.54 25.98
N LEU A 13 25.07 9.00 25.13
CA LEU A 13 26.07 8.00 25.51
C LEU A 13 27.00 8.54 26.59
N VAL A 14 27.11 7.80 27.70
CA VAL A 14 28.19 7.94 28.68
C VAL A 14 29.00 6.63 28.66
N ASP A 15 30.31 6.75 28.48
CA ASP A 15 31.33 5.70 28.61
C ASP A 15 31.25 4.48 27.68
N GLY A 16 31.18 4.72 26.36
CA GLY A 16 31.66 3.77 25.35
C GLY A 16 30.89 2.44 25.22
N ALA A 17 29.78 2.26 25.94
CA ALA A 17 28.91 1.10 25.84
C ALA A 17 27.56 1.50 25.21
N ALA A 18 27.28 0.98 24.02
CA ALA A 18 25.99 1.16 23.35
C ALA A 18 25.01 0.07 23.81
N GLN A 19 23.91 0.47 24.42
CA GLN A 19 22.82 -0.43 24.77
C GLN A 19 21.74 -0.40 23.69
N PHE A 20 21.37 -1.59 23.19
CA PHE A 20 20.32 -1.78 22.20
C PHE A 20 19.10 -2.44 22.85
N ALA A 21 17.91 -1.91 22.60
CA ALA A 21 16.65 -2.52 23.02
C ALA A 21 16.11 -3.42 21.91
N ILE A 22 16.06 -4.73 22.16
CA ILE A 22 15.54 -5.73 21.23
C ILE A 22 14.15 -6.17 21.71
N TYR A 23 13.14 -6.05 20.85
CA TYR A 23 11.78 -6.53 21.09
C TYR A 23 11.58 -7.90 20.43
N ALA A 24 11.34 -8.92 21.25
CA ALA A 24 11.05 -10.29 20.81
C ALA A 24 9.73 -10.77 21.47
N GLY A 25 8.60 -10.34 20.91
CA GLY A 25 7.26 -10.77 21.33
C GLY A 25 6.38 -11.12 20.13
N PRO A 26 5.23 -11.79 20.33
CA PRO A 26 4.29 -12.09 19.26
C PRO A 26 3.87 -10.79 18.56
N LYS A 27 3.64 -10.89 17.25
CA LYS A 27 3.34 -9.77 16.34
C LYS A 27 1.91 -9.26 16.56
N ASP A 28 1.59 -8.90 17.79
CA ASP A 28 0.29 -8.41 18.21
C ASP A 28 0.17 -6.91 17.96
N ARG A 29 -0.73 -6.61 17.03
CA ARG A 29 -0.93 -5.28 16.43
C ARG A 29 -1.43 -4.24 17.44
N GLU A 30 -2.02 -4.65 18.57
CA GLU A 30 -2.55 -3.75 19.59
C GLU A 30 -1.49 -3.13 20.50
N VAL A 31 -0.41 -3.85 20.82
CA VAL A 31 0.71 -3.30 21.61
C VAL A 31 1.57 -2.37 20.75
N LEU A 32 1.77 -2.72 19.48
CA LEU A 32 2.47 -1.87 18.50
C LEU A 32 1.68 -0.61 18.09
N ALA A 33 0.35 -0.60 18.21
CA ALA A 33 -0.47 0.59 17.93
C ALA A 33 -0.26 1.71 18.97
N ARG A 34 0.10 1.36 20.22
CA ARG A 34 0.40 2.34 21.28
C ARG A 34 1.84 2.88 21.22
N ALA A 35 2.74 2.19 20.51
CA ALA A 35 4.14 2.59 20.37
C ALA A 35 4.37 3.75 19.38
N GLY A 36 3.31 4.20 18.68
CA GLY A 36 3.42 5.27 17.70
C GLY A 36 4.30 4.88 16.51
N GLN A 37 4.26 5.69 15.47
CA GLN A 37 5.06 5.52 14.24
C GLN A 37 4.50 4.49 13.26
N HIS A 38 3.53 4.95 12.48
CA HIS A 38 3.55 4.82 11.03
C HIS A 38 3.84 3.42 10.47
N LEU A 39 2.85 2.52 10.55
CA LEU A 39 2.73 1.49 9.52
C LEU A 39 2.56 2.11 8.11
N ASP A 40 2.25 3.41 8.03
CA ASP A 40 2.36 4.22 6.80
C ASP A 40 3.78 4.26 6.21
N ARG A 41 4.82 3.95 7.00
CA ARG A 41 6.23 3.92 6.58
C ARG A 41 6.82 2.50 6.51
N ALA A 42 6.04 1.46 6.81
CA ALA A 42 6.49 0.07 6.59
C ALA A 42 6.39 -0.35 5.11
N LEU A 43 5.69 0.45 4.31
CA LEU A 43 5.60 0.29 2.88
C LEU A 43 6.25 1.54 2.27
N ASP A 44 7.48 1.41 1.77
CA ASP A 44 8.11 2.44 0.95
C ASP A 44 7.30 2.59 -0.33
N PHE A 45 6.26 3.41 -0.29
CA PHE A 45 5.34 3.59 -1.42
C PHE A 45 5.97 4.34 -2.62
N GLY A 46 7.24 4.75 -2.52
CA GLY A 46 7.97 5.42 -3.60
C GLY A 46 7.18 6.59 -4.20
N LEU A 47 7.23 6.76 -5.53
CA LEU A 47 6.45 7.77 -6.26
C LEU A 47 4.91 7.58 -6.12
N PHE A 48 4.45 6.39 -5.74
CA PHE A 48 3.02 6.03 -5.67
C PHE A 48 2.37 6.34 -4.31
N TRP A 49 3.08 7.04 -3.41
CA TRP A 49 2.58 7.40 -2.07
C TRP A 49 1.19 8.07 -2.12
N PHE A 50 0.93 8.91 -3.13
CA PHE A 50 -0.35 9.61 -3.29
C PHE A 50 -1.54 8.67 -3.51
N VAL A 51 -1.33 7.53 -4.20
CA VAL A 51 -2.38 6.54 -4.47
C VAL A 51 -2.45 5.49 -3.36
N ALA A 52 -1.31 5.16 -2.76
CA ALA A 52 -1.22 4.16 -1.71
C ALA A 52 -1.97 4.55 -0.43
N ILE A 53 -1.85 5.81 0.00
CA ILE A 53 -2.52 6.33 1.21
C ILE A 53 -4.05 6.18 1.15
N PRO A 54 -4.76 6.68 0.12
CA PRO A 54 -6.20 6.54 0.05
C PRO A 54 -6.65 5.07 -0.08
N LEU A 55 -5.87 4.25 -0.79
CA LEU A 55 -6.16 2.82 -0.93
C LEU A 55 -6.06 2.09 0.42
N LEU A 56 -5.05 2.41 1.23
CA LEU A 56 -4.88 1.86 2.57
C LEU A 56 -5.99 2.30 3.53
N HIS A 57 -6.40 3.57 3.43
CA HIS A 57 -7.52 4.08 4.21
C HIS A 57 -8.83 3.37 3.87
N ALA A 58 -9.10 3.18 2.58
CA ALA A 58 -10.26 2.42 2.09
C ALA A 58 -10.22 0.96 2.57
N LEU A 59 -9.06 0.30 2.52
CA LEU A 59 -8.90 -1.06 3.02
C LEU A 59 -9.22 -1.16 4.51
N ARG A 60 -8.69 -0.25 5.34
CA ARG A 60 -8.96 -0.21 6.79
C ARG A 60 -10.43 0.05 7.09
N ALA A 61 -11.09 0.91 6.31
CA ALA A 61 -12.53 1.15 6.45
C ALA A 61 -13.36 -0.09 6.13
N LEU A 62 -13.03 -0.80 5.04
CA LEU A 62 -13.69 -2.05 4.64
C LEU A 62 -13.44 -3.19 5.64
N ASP A 63 -12.24 -3.27 6.20
CA ASP A 63 -11.87 -4.27 7.19
C ASP A 63 -12.67 -4.10 8.50
N ARG A 64 -12.89 -2.86 8.95
CA ARG A 64 -13.73 -2.57 10.12
C ARG A 64 -15.17 -3.04 9.96
N VAL A 65 -15.73 -2.94 8.75
CA VAL A 65 -17.11 -3.35 8.47
C VAL A 65 -17.20 -4.87 8.29
N THR A 66 -16.24 -5.46 7.57
CA THR A 66 -16.33 -6.86 7.15
C THR A 66 -15.77 -7.83 8.19
N ARG A 67 -14.90 -7.36 9.11
CA ARG A 67 -14.13 -8.17 10.08
C ARG A 67 -13.33 -9.33 9.43
N ASN A 68 -13.15 -9.28 8.12
CA ASN A 68 -12.44 -10.28 7.35
C ASN A 68 -11.59 -9.58 6.28
N TYR A 69 -10.27 -9.65 6.48
CA TYR A 69 -9.28 -9.05 5.60
C TYR A 69 -9.38 -9.53 4.15
N GLY A 70 -9.68 -10.82 3.92
CA GLY A 70 -9.77 -11.37 2.56
C GLY A 70 -10.94 -10.77 1.76
N VAL A 71 -12.11 -10.68 2.40
CA VAL A 71 -13.30 -10.08 1.77
C VAL A 71 -13.10 -8.58 1.58
N ALA A 72 -12.46 -7.89 2.53
CA ALA A 72 -12.13 -6.47 2.38
C ALA A 72 -11.24 -6.20 1.15
N ILE A 73 -10.26 -7.05 0.87
CA ILE A 73 -9.40 -6.93 -0.32
C ILE A 73 -10.19 -7.17 -1.62
N ILE A 74 -11.06 -8.18 -1.66
CA ILE A 74 -11.88 -8.48 -2.85
C ILE A 74 -12.83 -7.31 -3.16
N VAL A 75 -13.48 -6.75 -2.13
CA VAL A 75 -14.36 -5.59 -2.28
C VAL A 75 -13.58 -4.37 -2.77
N LEU A 76 -12.40 -4.10 -2.17
CA LEU A 76 -11.55 -2.98 -2.56
C LEU A 76 -11.11 -3.08 -4.03
N THR A 77 -10.61 -4.24 -4.46
CA THR A 77 -10.16 -4.45 -5.84
C THR A 77 -11.30 -4.34 -6.84
N THR A 78 -12.50 -4.81 -6.49
CA THR A 78 -13.70 -4.66 -7.31
C THR A 78 -14.10 -3.18 -7.44
N LEU A 79 -14.06 -2.42 -6.36
CA LEU A 79 -14.39 -0.98 -6.36
C LEU A 79 -13.40 -0.19 -7.22
N VAL A 80 -12.09 -0.46 -7.08
CA VAL A 80 -11.06 0.14 -7.93
C VAL A 80 -11.31 -0.20 -9.40
N LYS A 81 -11.59 -1.47 -9.71
CA LYS A 81 -11.88 -1.89 -11.08
C LYS A 81 -13.10 -1.15 -11.66
N VAL A 82 -14.16 -0.98 -10.88
CA VAL A 82 -15.36 -0.22 -11.27
C VAL A 82 -15.03 1.25 -11.53
N ALA A 83 -14.28 1.89 -10.64
CA ALA A 83 -13.82 3.27 -10.82
C ALA A 83 -12.93 3.44 -12.06
N THR A 84 -12.18 2.39 -12.44
CA THR A 84 -11.27 2.43 -13.59
C THR A 84 -11.94 2.06 -14.93
N ILE A 85 -13.19 1.59 -14.95
CA ILE A 85 -13.95 1.27 -16.19
C ILE A 85 -13.91 2.38 -17.25
N PRO A 86 -14.18 3.67 -16.95
CA PRO A 86 -14.15 4.72 -17.97
C PRO A 86 -12.76 4.90 -18.59
N LEU A 87 -11.71 4.78 -17.78
CA LEU A 87 -10.32 4.84 -18.24
C LEU A 87 -10.02 3.66 -19.17
N THR A 88 -10.37 2.45 -18.73
CA THR A 88 -10.18 1.22 -19.50
C THR A 88 -10.90 1.26 -20.86
N ARG A 89 -12.15 1.77 -20.92
CA ARG A 89 -12.90 1.94 -22.17
C ARG A 89 -12.17 2.85 -23.17
N THR A 90 -11.59 3.93 -22.66
CA THR A 90 -10.83 4.89 -23.47
C THR A 90 -9.56 4.23 -24.03
N THR A 91 -8.81 3.51 -23.20
CA THR A 91 -7.63 2.76 -23.63
C THR A 91 -7.97 1.74 -24.71
N PHE A 92 -9.06 0.97 -24.54
CA PHE A 92 -9.49 -0.02 -25.52
C PHE A 92 -9.87 0.59 -26.87
N ARG A 93 -10.50 1.77 -26.88
CA ARG A 93 -10.82 2.48 -28.14
C ARG A 93 -9.54 2.82 -28.90
N ASN A 94 -8.55 3.38 -28.22
CA ASN A 94 -7.28 3.76 -28.84
C ASN A 94 -6.52 2.55 -29.39
N MET A 95 -6.56 1.40 -28.69
CA MET A 95 -5.96 0.15 -29.16
C MET A 95 -6.63 -0.37 -30.44
N ARG A 96 -7.95 -0.27 -30.56
CA ARG A 96 -8.68 -0.68 -31.79
C ARG A 96 -8.30 0.18 -32.99
N GLU A 97 -8.13 1.50 -32.80
CA GLU A 97 -7.66 2.37 -33.88
C GLU A 97 -6.21 2.04 -34.29
N MET A 98 -5.33 1.72 -33.34
CA MET A 98 -3.99 1.26 -33.66
C MET A 98 -3.97 -0.06 -34.46
N GLN A 99 -4.89 -1.00 -34.17
CA GLN A 99 -5.02 -2.25 -34.96
C GLN A 99 -5.39 -2.01 -36.42
N LYS A 100 -6.21 -0.99 -36.72
CA LYS A 100 -6.54 -0.63 -38.11
C LYS A 100 -5.34 -0.04 -38.86
N ILE A 101 -4.47 0.65 -38.14
CA ILE A 101 -3.26 1.29 -38.70
C ILE A 101 -2.12 0.27 -38.87
N GLN A 102 -2.06 -0.79 -38.07
CA GLN A 102 -1.07 -1.87 -38.17
C GLN A 102 -0.86 -2.45 -39.59
N PRO A 103 -1.91 -2.85 -40.35
CA PRO A 103 -1.71 -3.40 -41.69
C PRO A 103 -1.15 -2.38 -42.68
N GLN A 104 -1.44 -1.09 -42.50
CA GLN A 104 -0.87 -0.03 -43.34
C GLN A 104 0.60 0.23 -42.97
N MET A 105 0.92 0.24 -41.68
CA MET A 105 2.30 0.34 -41.18
C MET A 105 3.18 -0.83 -41.63
N ALA A 106 2.62 -2.05 -41.71
CA ALA A 106 3.32 -3.22 -42.22
C ALA A 106 3.66 -3.08 -43.72
N LYS A 107 2.69 -2.63 -44.53
CA LYS A 107 2.91 -2.35 -45.97
C LYS A 107 3.96 -1.26 -46.22
N LEU A 108 4.06 -0.26 -45.33
CA LEU A 108 5.11 0.76 -45.40
C LEU A 108 6.48 0.26 -44.92
N ARG A 109 6.54 -0.78 -44.08
CA ARG A 109 7.79 -1.39 -43.61
C ARG A 109 8.39 -2.40 -44.60
N GLU A 110 7.56 -3.01 -45.45
CA GLU A 110 8.00 -3.97 -46.49
C GLU A 110 8.49 -3.31 -47.78
N ARG A 111 8.39 -1.98 -47.89
CA ARG A 111 8.99 -1.19 -48.98
C ARG A 111 10.16 -0.38 -48.47
#